data_AF-A0A3C1UF80-F1
#
_entry.id   AF-A0A3C1UF80-F1
#
_cell.length_a   1.000
_cell.length_b   1.000
_cell.length_c   1.000
_cell.angle_alpha   90.00
_cell.angle_beta   90.00
_cell.angle_gamma   90.00
#
_symmetry.space_group_name_H-M   'P 1'
#
loop_
_entity.id
_entity.type
_entity.pdbx_description
1 polymer ?
#
loop_
_entity_poly.entity_id
_entity_poly.type
_entity_poly.pdbx_seq_one_letter_code
_entity_poly.pdbx_strand_id
1 'polypeptide(L)'
;VTAGTMPRARMFSDDLVVGHINLPDIINENCRIVRVSGDSMSPVIRSGDLIAVRELSNTQYIFWGQIYVVLLDDFRLVKYVRRHADPDMVILRSENPNYDDMEIHRADIRELMMVQNIIHLDTRN
;
A
#
# COMPACT_ATOMS: atom_id res chain seq x y z
N VAL A 1 7.90 -15.09 3.36
CA VAL A 1 8.68 -14.26 4.31
C VAL A 1 10.09 -14.16 3.78
N THR A 2 10.56 -12.95 3.50
CA THR A 2 11.98 -12.71 3.24
C THR A 2 12.38 -11.53 4.11
N ALA A 3 13.13 -11.83 5.18
CA ALA A 3 13.72 -10.84 6.06
C ALA A 3 14.93 -10.22 5.36
N GLY A 4 14.89 -8.92 5.11
CA GLY A 4 16.04 -8.14 4.64
C GLY A 4 16.50 -7.18 5.72
N THR A 5 17.56 -7.53 6.44
CA THR A 5 18.28 -6.64 7.37
C THR A 5 19.21 -5.70 6.58
N MET A 6 18.62 -4.74 5.87
CA MET A 6 19.39 -3.70 5.16
C MET A 6 19.23 -2.34 5.87
N PRO A 7 20.33 -1.68 6.29
CA PRO A 7 20.28 -0.37 6.94
C PRO A 7 19.72 0.73 6.03
N ARG A 8 18.91 1.63 6.61
CA ARG A 8 18.13 2.72 6.00
C ARG A 8 18.90 3.74 5.13
N ALA A 9 20.24 3.69 5.08
CA ALA A 9 21.09 4.73 4.48
C ALA A 9 21.75 4.32 3.14
N ARG A 10 21.50 3.11 2.61
CA ARG A 10 22.13 2.63 1.35
C ARG A 10 21.17 2.20 0.24
N MET A 11 19.90 2.59 0.32
CA MET A 11 18.94 2.42 -0.78
C MET A 11 18.97 3.58 -1.80
N PHE A 12 19.93 4.49 -1.70
CA PHE A 12 20.24 5.42 -2.79
C PHE A 12 21.38 4.81 -3.61
N SER A 13 21.09 3.73 -4.33
CA SER A 13 21.73 3.57 -5.63
C SER A 13 21.22 4.71 -6.50
N ASP A 14 22.10 5.35 -7.26
CA ASP A 14 21.72 6.38 -8.23
C ASP A 14 20.67 5.78 -9.18
N ASP A 15 19.38 6.04 -8.89
CA ASP A 15 18.31 5.69 -9.80
C ASP A 15 18.53 6.54 -11.04
N LEU A 16 18.98 5.90 -12.11
CA LEU A 16 19.22 6.55 -13.39
C LEU A 16 17.86 6.86 -14.00
N VAL A 17 17.28 7.99 -13.59
CA VAL A 17 15.99 8.48 -14.09
C VAL A 17 16.14 8.78 -15.57
N VAL A 18 15.73 7.85 -16.43
CA VAL A 18 15.75 7.97 -17.90
C VAL A 18 14.61 8.84 -18.43
N GLY A 19 13.61 9.16 -17.60
CA GLY A 19 12.44 9.96 -17.96
C GLY A 19 11.40 9.98 -16.84
N HIS A 20 10.34 10.76 -17.02
CA HIS A 20 9.20 10.81 -16.10
C HIS A 20 7.88 10.88 -16.88
N ILE A 21 6.81 10.34 -16.28
CA ILE A 21 5.44 10.52 -16.77
C ILE A 21 4.79 11.54 -15.84
N ASN A 22 4.24 12.62 -16.40
CA ASN A 22 3.50 13.61 -15.62
C ASN A 22 2.01 13.26 -15.59
N LEU A 23 1.44 13.15 -14.39
CA LEU A 23 0.02 12.81 -14.16
C LEU A 23 -0.64 13.88 -13.26
N PRO A 24 -0.85 15.09 -13.78
CA PRO A 24 -1.20 16.27 -12.97
C PRO A 24 -2.53 16.14 -12.20
N ASP A 25 -3.51 15.43 -12.76
CA ASP A 25 -4.82 15.24 -12.12
C ASP A 25 -4.88 14.03 -11.17
N ILE A 26 -3.79 13.25 -11.10
CA ILE A 26 -3.70 11.98 -10.37
C ILE A 26 -2.75 12.11 -9.17
N ILE A 27 -1.67 12.88 -9.33
CA ILE A 27 -0.59 13.02 -8.36
C ILE A 27 -0.57 14.48 -7.88
N ASN A 28 -1.05 14.71 -6.65
CA ASN A 28 -0.85 15.98 -5.95
C ASN A 28 0.47 15.98 -5.17
N GLU A 29 0.85 17.12 -4.60
CA GLU A 29 2.12 17.30 -3.86
C GLU A 29 2.33 16.31 -2.70
N ASN A 30 1.25 15.73 -2.17
CA ASN A 30 1.27 14.80 -1.05
C ASN A 30 1.08 13.33 -1.47
N CYS A 31 1.21 13.04 -2.76
CA CYS A 31 1.03 11.71 -3.32
C CYS A 31 2.38 11.02 -3.55
N ARG A 32 2.48 9.76 -3.11
CA ARG A 32 3.65 8.89 -3.34
C ARG A 32 3.27 7.77 -4.29
N ILE A 33 4.20 7.38 -5.15
CA ILE A 33 4.03 6.21 -6.03
C ILE A 33 4.74 5.02 -5.41
N VAL A 34 4.03 3.91 -5.27
CA VAL A 34 4.56 2.66 -4.72
C VAL A 34 4.35 1.54 -5.74
N ARG A 35 5.40 0.76 -5.99
CA ARG A 35 5.26 -0.47 -6.79
C ARG A 35 4.74 -1.60 -5.92
N VAL A 36 3.73 -2.30 -6.41
CA VAL A 36 3.08 -3.42 -5.72
C VAL A 36 3.77 -4.73 -6.09
N SER A 37 3.98 -5.58 -5.07
CA SER A 37 4.50 -6.94 -5.22
C SER A 37 3.55 -7.93 -4.55
N GLY A 38 3.34 -9.08 -5.18
CA GLY A 38 2.43 -10.12 -4.69
C GLY A 38 1.02 -10.01 -5.27
N ASP A 39 0.19 -11.01 -4.98
CA ASP A 39 -1.11 -11.23 -5.63
C ASP A 39 -2.30 -11.21 -4.65
N SER A 40 -2.06 -10.84 -3.38
CA SER A 40 -3.11 -10.77 -2.36
C SER A 40 -4.24 -9.78 -2.68
N MET A 41 -3.98 -8.79 -3.54
CA MET A 41 -4.99 -7.82 -3.99
C MET A 41 -5.47 -8.08 -5.42
N SER A 42 -5.03 -9.18 -6.04
CA SER A 42 -5.51 -9.57 -7.37
C SER A 42 -6.99 -9.97 -7.31
N PRO A 43 -7.80 -9.64 -8.34
CA PRO A 43 -7.41 -9.02 -9.60
C PRO A 43 -7.41 -7.48 -9.61
N VAL A 44 -7.81 -6.83 -8.51
CA VAL A 44 -7.98 -5.38 -8.41
C VAL A 44 -6.64 -4.64 -8.51
N ILE A 45 -5.63 -5.13 -7.79
CA ILE A 45 -4.24 -4.64 -7.88
C ILE A 45 -3.35 -5.86 -8.14
N ARG A 46 -2.66 -5.85 -9.27
CA ARG A 46 -1.81 -6.95 -9.71
C ARG A 46 -0.37 -6.70 -9.33
N SER A 47 0.38 -7.79 -9.16
CA SER A 47 1.83 -7.69 -8.98
C SER A 47 2.46 -6.95 -10.17
N GLY A 48 3.28 -5.94 -9.89
CA GLY A 48 3.88 -5.07 -10.89
C GLY A 48 3.18 -3.73 -11.09
N ASP A 49 1.91 -3.59 -10.66
CA ASP A 49 1.17 -2.33 -10.72
C ASP A 49 1.85 -1.26 -9.88
N LEU A 50 1.64 0.00 -10.28
CA LEU A 50 2.00 1.17 -9.49
C LEU A 50 0.73 1.70 -8.83
N ILE A 51 0.82 2.05 -7.56
CA ILE A 51 -0.28 2.69 -6.83
C ILE A 51 0.11 4.09 -6.39
N ALA A 52 -0.82 5.02 -6.56
CA ALA A 52 -0.72 6.39 -6.08
C ALA A 52 -1.38 6.46 -4.70
N VAL A 53 -0.61 6.83 -3.69
CA VAL A 53 -1.03 6.77 -2.29
C VAL A 53 -0.88 8.12 -1.60
N ARG A 54 -1.84 8.43 -0.75
CA ARG A 54 -1.84 9.64 0.08
C ARG A 54 -1.76 9.25 1.54
N GLU A 55 -0.73 9.74 2.22
CA GLU A 55 -0.57 9.55 3.67
C GLU A 55 -1.70 10.23 4.44
N LEU A 56 -2.27 9.52 5.42
CA LEU A 56 -3.25 10.09 6.32
C LEU A 56 -2.54 10.75 7.51
N SER A 57 -2.80 12.05 7.72
CA SER A 57 -2.25 12.78 8.87
C SER A 57 -2.76 12.27 10.22
N ASN A 58 -3.89 11.55 10.23
CA ASN A 58 -4.44 10.95 11.43
C ASN A 58 -5.05 9.58 11.09
N THR A 59 -4.47 8.51 11.64
CA THR A 59 -4.89 7.11 11.43
C THR A 59 -6.22 6.76 12.12
N GLN A 60 -6.79 7.69 12.90
CA GLN A 60 -8.11 7.52 13.49
C GLN A 60 -9.24 7.65 12.46
N TYR A 61 -9.02 8.39 11.37
CA TYR A 61 -10.02 8.61 10.32
C TYR A 61 -9.88 7.60 9.19
N ILE A 62 -10.37 6.39 9.44
CA ILE A 62 -10.38 5.30 8.47
C ILE A 62 -11.69 5.31 7.68
N PHE A 63 -11.58 5.36 6.35
CA PHE A 63 -12.69 5.13 5.44
C PHE A 63 -12.80 3.62 5.18
N TRP A 64 -13.70 2.98 5.93
CA TRP A 64 -13.84 1.54 5.91
C TRP A 64 -14.21 1.00 4.53
N GLY A 65 -13.60 -0.13 4.16
CA GLY A 65 -13.77 -0.76 2.87
C GLY A 65 -12.92 -0.15 1.75
N GLN A 66 -12.09 0.85 2.04
CA GLN A 66 -11.08 1.35 1.11
C GLN A 66 -9.77 0.58 1.22
N ILE A 67 -8.96 0.65 0.17
CA ILE A 67 -7.64 0.02 0.12
C ILE A 67 -6.60 0.97 0.69
N TYR A 68 -5.73 0.44 1.54
CA TYR A 68 -4.64 1.17 2.15
C TYR A 68 -3.32 0.44 1.97
N VAL A 69 -2.23 1.22 1.91
CA VAL A 69 -0.92 0.74 2.31
C VAL A 69 -0.83 0.89 3.83
N VAL A 70 -0.68 -0.23 4.51
CA VAL A 70 -0.56 -0.32 5.97
C VAL A 70 0.90 -0.64 6.30
N LEU A 71 1.55 0.26 7.03
CA LEU A 71 2.90 0.03 7.55
C LEU A 71 2.81 -0.42 9.00
N LEU A 72 3.34 -1.62 9.25
CA LEU A 72 3.58 -2.20 10.57
C LEU A 72 5.11 -2.24 10.79
N ASP A 73 5.56 -2.69 11.96
CA ASP A 73 6.99 -2.76 12.27
C ASP A 73 7.77 -3.64 11.28
N ASP A 74 7.24 -4.82 10.98
CA ASP A 74 7.92 -5.82 10.14
C ASP A 74 7.34 -5.94 8.72
N PHE A 75 6.20 -5.28 8.46
CA PHE A 75 5.43 -5.51 7.25
C PHE A 75 4.91 -4.21 6.63
N ARG A 76 4.94 -4.16 5.30
CA ARG A 76 4.22 -3.16 4.50
C ARG A 76 3.23 -3.89 3.60
N LEU A 77 1.94 -3.70 3.86
CA LEU A 77 0.86 -4.47 3.25
C LEU A 77 -0.06 -3.57 2.44
N VAL A 78 -0.64 -4.09 1.36
CA VAL A 78 -1.76 -3.47 0.65
C VAL A 78 -3.00 -4.31 0.88
N LYS A 79 -4.03 -3.74 1.53
CA LYS A 79 -5.22 -4.45 2.01
C LYS A 79 -6.45 -3.53 2.03
N TYR A 80 -7.63 -4.12 1.95
CA TYR A 80 -8.85 -3.46 2.40
C TYR A 80 -8.83 -3.34 3.92
N VAL A 81 -9.12 -2.15 4.44
CA VAL A 81 -9.28 -1.96 5.89
C VAL A 81 -10.75 -2.02 6.25
N ARG A 82 -11.15 -2.99 7.08
CA ARG A 82 -12.53 -3.25 7.50
C ARG A 82 -12.68 -3.07 9.01
N ARG A 83 -13.90 -2.74 9.44
CA ARG A 83 -14.25 -2.59 10.85
C ARG A 83 -14.15 -3.95 11.54
N HIS A 84 -13.49 -3.98 12.69
CA HIS A 84 -13.59 -5.07 13.63
C HIS A 84 -14.70 -4.78 14.65
N ALA A 85 -15.18 -5.80 15.37
CA ALA A 85 -16.17 -5.63 16.45
C ALA A 85 -15.57 -4.89 17.66
N ASP A 86 -14.30 -5.16 17.95
CA ASP A 86 -13.48 -4.40 18.90
C ASP A 86 -13.01 -3.07 18.25
N PRO A 87 -13.33 -1.90 18.85
CA PRO A 87 -12.94 -0.58 18.33
C PRO A 87 -11.43 -0.31 18.29
N ASP A 88 -10.64 -1.06 19.05
CA ASP A 88 -9.17 -0.93 19.09
C ASP A 88 -8.47 -1.80 18.05
N MET A 89 -9.24 -2.56 17.25
CA MET A 89 -8.74 -3.43 16.21
C MET A 89 -9.26 -3.07 14.82
N VAL A 90 -8.57 -3.55 13.79
CA VAL A 90 -9.03 -3.52 12.40
C VAL A 90 -8.77 -4.86 11.74
N ILE A 91 -9.58 -5.16 10.72
CA ILE A 91 -9.38 -6.31 9.86
C ILE A 91 -8.72 -5.83 8.57
N LEU A 92 -7.58 -6.40 8.22
CA LEU A 92 -6.91 -6.24 6.95
C LEU A 92 -7.31 -7.39 6.04
N ARG A 93 -8.15 -7.10 5.05
CA ARG A 93 -8.69 -8.09 4.13
C ARG A 93 -8.02 -8.01 2.77
N SER A 94 -7.65 -9.17 2.25
CA SER A 94 -7.19 -9.35 0.86
C SER A 94 -8.39 -9.36 -0.10
N GLU A 95 -8.20 -8.91 -1.34
CA GLU A 95 -9.18 -9.17 -2.40
C GLU A 95 -9.15 -10.64 -2.81
N ASN A 96 -7.93 -11.20 -2.87
CA ASN A 96 -7.73 -12.59 -3.23
C ASN A 96 -8.19 -13.50 -2.07
N PRO A 97 -9.24 -14.33 -2.27
CA PRO A 97 -9.85 -15.12 -1.20
C PRO A 97 -8.97 -16.28 -0.70
N ASN A 98 -7.85 -16.57 -1.37
CA ASN A 98 -6.88 -17.57 -0.91
C ASN A 98 -6.03 -17.07 0.28
N TYR A 99 -6.16 -15.80 0.64
CA TYR A 99 -5.48 -15.19 1.77
C TYR A 99 -6.46 -14.92 2.89
N ASP A 100 -6.14 -15.43 4.08
CA ASP A 100 -6.92 -15.17 5.28
C ASP A 100 -6.88 -13.68 5.67
N ASP A 101 -7.93 -13.26 6.38
CA ASP A 101 -7.97 -11.96 7.02
C ASP A 101 -6.91 -11.87 8.12
N MET A 102 -6.32 -10.69 8.28
CA MET A 102 -5.46 -10.38 9.42
C MET A 102 -6.15 -9.40 10.34
N GLU A 103 -6.23 -9.74 11.63
CA GLU A 103 -6.74 -8.84 12.66
C GLU A 103 -5.55 -8.24 13.42
N ILE A 104 -5.51 -6.91 13.52
CA ILE A 104 -4.40 -6.20 14.18
C ILE A 104 -4.94 -5.11 15.11
N HIS A 105 -4.16 -4.76 16.13
CA HIS A 105 -4.45 -3.57 16.91
C HIS A 105 -4.15 -2.31 16.12
N ARG A 106 -5.00 -1.30 16.29
CA ARG A 106 -4.82 0.01 15.65
C ARG A 106 -3.54 0.70 16.09
N ALA A 107 -3.08 0.40 17.30
CA ALA A 107 -1.83 0.91 17.86
C ALA A 107 -0.58 0.37 17.13
N ASP A 108 -0.68 -0.77 16.45
CA ASP A 108 0.44 -1.38 15.72
C ASP A 108 0.66 -0.72 14.35
N ILE A 109 -0.30 0.07 13.88
CA ILE A 109 -0.23 0.79 12.60
C ILE A 109 0.70 2.00 12.75
N ARG A 110 1.86 1.94 12.09
CA ARG A 110 2.86 3.01 12.09
C ARG A 110 2.53 4.12 11.10
N GLU A 111 2.13 3.73 9.89
CA GLU A 111 1.66 4.64 8.85
C GLU A 111 0.47 4.03 8.11
N LEU A 112 -0.47 4.88 7.72
CA LEU A 112 -1.63 4.49 6.93
C LEU A 112 -1.77 5.42 5.72
N MET A 113 -1.63 4.86 4.52
CA MET A 113 -1.73 5.63 3.28
C MET A 113 -2.89 5.11 2.44
N MET A 114 -3.83 5.99 2.08
CA MET A 114 -4.97 5.63 1.25
C MET A 114 -4.52 5.46 -0.19
N VAL A 115 -4.88 4.34 -0.82
CA VAL A 115 -4.70 4.13 -2.26
C VAL A 115 -5.74 4.95 -2.99
N GLN A 116 -5.30 5.89 -3.83
CA GLN A 116 -6.18 6.76 -4.61
C GLN A 116 -6.34 6.28 -6.04
N ASN A 117 -5.25 5.82 -6.67
CA ASN A 117 -5.25 5.37 -8.04
C ASN A 117 -4.37 4.13 -8.22
N ILE A 118 -4.75 3.28 -9.17
CA ILE A 118 -4.00 2.09 -9.60
C ILE A 118 -3.59 2.32 -11.05
N ILE A 119 -2.31 2.22 -11.33
CA ILE A 119 -1.72 2.41 -12.65
C ILE A 119 -1.21 1.05 -13.11
N HIS A 120 -1.99 0.44 -14.00
CA HIS A 120 -1.64 -0.80 -14.68
C HIS A 120 -0.98 -0.46 -16.02
N LEU A 121 0.23 -0.98 -16.25
CA LEU A 121 0.95 -0.82 -17.51
C LEU A 121 0.99 -2.17 -18.22
N ASP A 122 0.23 -2.28 -19.30
CA ASP A 122 0.25 -3.44 -20.20
C ASP A 122 1.15 -3.10 -21.40
N THR A 123 2.23 -3.86 -21.58
CA THR A 123 3.14 -3.68 -22.71
C THR A 123 2.79 -4.70 -23.78
N ARG A 124 2.33 -4.21 -24.94
CA ARG A 124 2.09 -5.05 -26.11
C ARG A 124 3.22 -4.85 -27.10
N ASN A 125 3.90 -5.95 -27.43
CA ASN A 125 4.88 -6.00 -28.51
C ASN A 125 4.20 -6.15 -29.87
#